data_AF-A0A9D5FQV2-F1
#
_entry.id   AF-A0A9D5FQV2-F1
#
_cell.length_a   1.000
_cell.length_b   1.000
_cell.length_c   1.000
_cell.angle_alpha   90.00
_cell.angle_beta   90.00
_cell.angle_gamma   90.00
#
_symmetry.space_group_name_H-M   'P 1'
#
loop_
_entity.id
_entity.type
_entity.pdbx_description
1 polymer ?
#
loop_
_entity_poly.entity_id
_entity_poly.type
_entity_poly.pdbx_seq_one_letter_code
_entity_poly.pdbx_strand_id
1 'polypeptide(L)'
;MDGAPTPRVDDMEQVVIVIDTREQRPYAFANAVSGTLSSGDYSIQGLEDRVTIERKTKADAYGSLGRGRARFQREFERLALYDYAAVVVEDTVPGFLNRPAHSKMNPKAAICSLLAWSVRYRVPVFFAGDRDHARALTYKLLEMFWRYRGEGPHERSAS
;
A
#
# COMPACT_ATOMS: atom_id res chain seq x y z
N MET A 1 14.04 -21.41 -16.52
CA MET A 1 13.94 -21.14 -15.08
C MET A 1 14.61 -19.80 -14.87
N ASP A 2 13.84 -18.72 -14.97
CA ASP A 2 14.36 -17.37 -14.83
C ASP A 2 14.74 -17.14 -13.37
N GLY A 3 16.04 -17.27 -13.09
CA GLY A 3 16.59 -16.94 -11.78
C GLY A 3 16.42 -15.45 -11.57
N ALA A 4 15.52 -15.08 -10.66
CA ALA A 4 15.39 -13.70 -10.21
C ALA A 4 16.78 -13.17 -9.83
N PRO A 5 17.19 -11.99 -10.33
CA PRO A 5 18.52 -11.46 -10.09
C PRO A 5 18.80 -11.40 -8.58
N THR A 6 19.93 -11.97 -8.17
CA THR A 6 20.37 -11.97 -6.77
C THR A 6 20.81 -10.55 -6.42
N PRO A 7 20.25 -9.93 -5.37
CA PRO A 7 20.52 -8.52 -5.08
C PRO A 7 21.99 -8.29 -4.70
N ARG A 8 22.55 -7.18 -5.19
CA ARG A 8 23.84 -6.67 -4.72
C ARG A 8 23.63 -5.97 -3.38
N VAL A 9 24.56 -6.18 -2.45
CA VAL A 9 24.47 -5.69 -1.06
C VAL A 9 24.38 -4.15 -1.01
N ASP A 10 24.95 -3.44 -1.99
CA ASP A 10 24.96 -1.98 -2.08
C ASP A 10 23.61 -1.33 -2.45
N ASP A 11 22.63 -2.10 -2.95
CA ASP A 11 21.29 -1.58 -3.28
C ASP A 11 20.38 -1.47 -2.04
N MET A 12 20.77 -2.10 -0.92
CA MET A 12 19.96 -2.20 0.30
C MET A 12 19.99 -0.95 1.18
N GLU A 13 20.95 -0.04 0.98
CA GLU A 13 21.09 1.20 1.76
C GLU A 13 20.51 2.46 1.08
N GLN A 14 20.04 2.37 -0.17
CA GLN A 14 19.72 3.56 -0.97
C GLN A 14 18.25 4.02 -0.93
N VAL A 15 17.33 3.25 -0.34
CA VAL A 15 15.91 3.63 -0.32
C VAL A 15 15.64 4.54 0.89
N VAL A 16 15.52 5.84 0.63
CA VAL A 16 15.02 6.81 1.62
C VAL A 16 13.50 6.86 1.54
N ILE A 17 12.82 6.50 2.63
CA ILE A 17 11.36 6.51 2.70
C ILE A 17 10.85 7.92 2.98
N VAL A 18 9.94 8.42 2.14
CA VAL A 18 9.22 9.67 2.42
C VAL A 18 7.95 9.31 3.19
N ILE A 19 7.78 9.90 4.36
CA ILE A 19 6.59 9.77 5.21
C ILE A 19 5.73 11.02 5.03
N ASP A 20 4.46 10.85 4.68
CA ASP A 20 3.54 11.97 4.51
C ASP A 20 3.34 12.71 5.84
N THR A 21 3.47 14.03 5.80
CA THR A 21 3.35 14.91 6.99
C THR A 21 1.97 14.87 7.65
N ARG A 22 0.93 14.39 6.98
CA ARG A 22 -0.43 14.28 7.54
C ARG A 22 -0.65 12.94 8.25
N GLU A 23 0.25 11.97 8.10
CA GLU A 23 0.13 10.67 8.76
C GLU A 23 0.38 10.82 10.26
N GLN A 24 -0.66 10.60 11.06
CA GLN A 24 -0.63 10.88 12.50
C GLN A 24 0.10 9.80 13.31
N ARG A 25 0.15 8.57 12.80
CA ARG A 25 0.79 7.44 13.47
C ARG A 25 1.73 6.73 12.50
N PRO A 26 2.79 7.43 12.05
CA PRO A 26 3.68 6.91 11.04
C PRO A 26 4.44 5.69 11.55
N TYR A 27 4.78 4.80 10.63
CA TYR A 27 5.78 3.79 10.88
C TYR A 27 7.16 4.42 11.06
N ALA A 28 8.01 3.77 11.85
CA ALA A 28 9.42 4.14 11.97
C ALA A 28 10.27 3.33 10.97
N PHE A 29 11.00 4.02 10.09
CA PHE A 29 11.99 3.41 9.22
C PHE A 29 13.38 3.94 9.57
N ALA A 30 14.41 3.14 9.31
CA ALA A 30 15.79 3.51 9.62
C ALA A 30 16.29 4.68 8.76
N ASN A 31 15.91 4.71 7.48
CA ASN A 31 16.25 5.76 6.53
C ASN A 31 14.97 6.43 6.02
N ALA A 32 14.58 7.54 6.64
CA ALA A 32 13.32 8.21 6.34
C ALA A 32 13.40 9.73 6.48
N VAL A 33 12.57 10.42 5.70
CA VAL A 33 12.35 11.86 5.78
C VAL A 33 10.85 12.16 5.80
N SER A 34 10.45 13.26 6.41
CA SER A 34 9.07 13.74 6.32
C SER A 34 8.89 14.61 5.08
N GLY A 35 7.79 14.43 4.35
CA GLY A 35 7.46 15.18 3.14
C GLY A 35 5.97 15.28 2.90
N THR A 36 5.54 16.10 1.93
CA THR A 36 4.13 16.14 1.52
C THR A 36 3.95 15.29 0.26
N LEU A 37 3.10 14.27 0.33
CA LEU A 37 2.75 13.43 -0.80
C LEU A 37 1.42 13.89 -1.41
N SER A 38 1.26 13.72 -2.73
CA SER A 38 -0.01 14.02 -3.39
C SER A 38 -1.09 12.99 -3.02
N SER A 39 -0.71 11.73 -2.78
CA SER A 39 -1.56 10.65 -2.23
C SER A 39 -0.74 9.53 -1.59
N GLY A 40 -1.36 8.79 -0.68
CA GLY A 40 -0.72 7.77 0.14
C GLY A 40 0.05 8.33 1.34
N ASP A 41 0.59 7.42 2.15
CA ASP A 41 1.27 7.76 3.41
C ASP A 41 2.79 7.56 3.33
N TYR A 42 3.26 6.70 2.43
CA TYR A 42 4.66 6.37 2.28
C TYR A 42 5.08 6.29 0.80
N SER A 43 6.24 6.83 0.48
CA SER A 43 6.84 6.75 -0.85
C SER A 43 8.37 6.66 -0.76
N ILE A 44 9.06 6.77 -1.89
CA ILE A 44 10.52 6.79 -2.01
C ILE A 44 10.94 8.19 -2.44
N GLN A 45 12.01 8.71 -1.81
CA GLN A 45 12.53 10.02 -2.14
C GLN A 45 12.97 10.10 -3.61
N GLY A 46 12.49 11.11 -4.33
CA GLY A 46 12.72 11.29 -5.77
C GLY A 46 11.83 10.46 -6.69
N LEU A 47 10.88 9.68 -6.15
CA LEU A 47 9.90 8.88 -6.90
C LEU A 47 8.47 9.04 -6.32
N GLU A 48 8.20 10.18 -5.68
CA GLU A 48 6.96 10.47 -4.95
C GLU A 48 5.70 10.49 -5.84
N ASP A 49 5.88 10.61 -7.15
CA ASP A 49 4.84 10.57 -8.18
C ASP A 49 4.75 9.20 -8.90
N ARG A 50 5.67 8.27 -8.63
CA ARG A 50 5.75 6.95 -9.29
C ARG A 50 5.28 5.81 -8.40
N VAL A 51 5.58 5.86 -7.11
CA VAL A 51 5.19 4.83 -6.15
C VAL A 51 4.57 5.40 -4.88
N THR A 52 3.55 4.74 -4.33
CA THR A 52 3.02 5.12 -3.01
C THR A 52 2.35 3.96 -2.29
N ILE A 53 2.39 3.97 -0.96
CA ILE A 53 1.71 3.00 -0.10
C ILE A 53 0.76 3.76 0.83
N GLU A 54 -0.51 3.38 0.81
CA GLU A 54 -1.53 3.85 1.75
C GLU A 54 -1.62 2.85 2.92
N ARG A 55 -1.47 3.32 4.15
CA ARG A 55 -1.68 2.55 5.37
C ARG A 55 -3.14 2.67 5.80
N LYS A 56 -3.74 1.56 6.20
CA LYS A 56 -5.10 1.55 6.74
C LYS A 56 -5.16 0.69 8.00
N THR A 57 -5.74 1.23 9.06
CA THR A 57 -6.19 0.35 10.16
C THR A 57 -7.51 -0.31 9.80
N LYS A 58 -7.88 -1.39 10.50
CA LYS A 58 -9.23 -1.96 10.38
C LYS A 58 -10.32 -0.90 10.61
N ALA A 59 -10.19 -0.11 11.68
CA ALA A 59 -11.21 0.90 12.01
C ALA A 59 -11.36 1.94 10.89
N ASP A 60 -10.25 2.43 10.35
CA ASP A 60 -10.25 3.41 9.26
C ASP A 60 -10.83 2.81 7.98
N ALA A 61 -10.49 1.57 7.65
CA ALA A 61 -11.06 0.87 6.50
C ALA A 61 -12.60 0.76 6.61
N TYR A 62 -13.14 0.35 7.76
CA TYR A 62 -14.59 0.30 7.96
C TYR A 62 -15.25 1.69 7.92
N GLY A 63 -14.60 2.72 8.48
CA GLY A 63 -15.08 4.10 8.41
C GLY A 63 -15.14 4.62 6.98
N SER A 64 -14.07 4.35 6.22
CA SER A 64 -13.92 4.71 4.82
C SER A 64 -14.85 3.95 3.89
N LEU A 65 -15.19 2.69 4.18
CA LEU A 65 -16.14 1.93 3.37
C LEU A 65 -17.60 2.23 3.68
N GLY A 66 -17.87 2.77 4.87
CA GLY A 66 -19.18 3.26 5.29
C GLY A 66 -19.41 4.71 4.89
N ARG A 67 -19.28 5.64 5.84
CA ARG A 67 -19.58 7.06 5.62
C ARG A 67 -18.57 7.74 4.69
N GLY A 68 -17.32 7.27 4.68
CA GLY A 68 -16.25 7.83 3.86
C GLY A 68 -16.19 7.31 2.42
N ARG A 69 -17.16 6.51 1.96
CA ARG A 69 -17.01 5.68 0.75
C ARG A 69 -16.63 6.47 -0.50
N ALA A 70 -17.30 7.59 -0.75
CA ALA A 70 -17.01 8.43 -1.91
C ALA A 70 -15.60 9.03 -1.85
N ARG A 71 -15.11 9.39 -0.65
CA ARG A 71 -13.74 9.89 -0.46
C ARG A 71 -12.72 8.79 -0.70
N PHE A 72 -12.97 7.59 -0.20
CA PHE A 72 -12.05 6.47 -0.34
C PHE A 72 -12.01 5.95 -1.79
N GLN A 73 -13.12 5.98 -2.51
CA GLN A 73 -13.12 5.70 -3.93
C GLN A 73 -12.22 6.67 -4.71
N ARG A 74 -12.32 7.99 -4.44
CA ARG A 74 -11.44 8.99 -5.05
C ARG A 74 -9.97 8.79 -4.69
N GLU A 75 -9.70 8.21 -3.52
CA GLU A 75 -8.35 7.83 -3.12
C GLU A 75 -7.82 6.70 -4.01
N PHE A 76 -8.58 5.62 -4.19
CA PHE A 76 -8.23 4.56 -5.16
C PHE A 76 -8.04 5.09 -6.59
N GLU A 77 -8.87 6.03 -7.03
CA GLU A 77 -8.73 6.67 -8.34
C GLU A 77 -7.40 7.42 -8.48
N ARG A 78 -6.93 8.09 -7.42
CA ARG A 78 -5.61 8.74 -7.42
C ARG A 78 -4.47 7.73 -7.34
N LEU A 79 -4.61 6.71 -6.48
CA LEU A 79 -3.61 5.64 -6.34
C LEU A 79 -3.39 4.89 -7.66
N ALA A 80 -4.44 4.70 -8.46
CA ALA A 80 -4.37 4.03 -9.76
C ALA A 80 -3.53 4.77 -10.82
N LEU A 81 -3.14 6.02 -10.58
CA LEU A 81 -2.31 6.81 -11.49
C LEU A 81 -0.81 6.58 -11.31
N TYR A 82 -0.41 5.96 -10.20
CA TYR A 82 0.98 5.61 -9.91
C TYR A 82 1.39 4.38 -10.72
N ASP A 83 2.69 4.26 -11.03
CA ASP A 83 3.24 3.02 -11.60
C ASP A 83 2.99 1.84 -10.67
N TYR A 84 3.12 2.10 -9.36
CA TYR A 84 2.77 1.14 -8.32
C TYR A 84 2.14 1.86 -7.13
N ALA A 85 0.95 1.43 -6.75
CA ALA A 85 0.36 1.80 -5.47
C ALA A 85 -0.25 0.58 -4.80
N ALA A 86 -0.22 0.56 -3.46
CA ALA A 86 -0.88 -0.47 -2.69
C ALA A 86 -1.51 0.09 -1.41
N VAL A 87 -2.55 -0.58 -0.93
CA VAL A 87 -3.13 -0.36 0.40
C VAL A 87 -2.66 -1.48 1.32
N VAL A 88 -2.03 -1.13 2.43
CA VAL A 88 -1.61 -2.08 3.46
C VAL A 88 -2.50 -1.92 4.68
N VAL A 89 -3.28 -2.96 4.96
CA VAL A 89 -4.20 -3.03 6.10
C VAL A 89 -3.50 -3.69 7.29
N GLU A 90 -3.48 -3.00 8.44
CA GLU A 90 -3.00 -3.51 9.73
C GLU A 90 -4.02 -4.47 10.38
N ASP A 91 -4.37 -5.53 9.66
CA ASP A 91 -5.14 -6.65 10.21
C ASP A 91 -4.86 -7.92 9.39
N THR A 92 -5.21 -9.07 9.96
CA THR A 92 -5.36 -10.31 9.20
C THR A 92 -6.72 -10.33 8.51
N VAL A 93 -6.91 -11.20 7.51
CA VAL A 93 -8.24 -11.39 6.90
C VAL A 93 -9.29 -11.85 7.95
N PRO A 94 -9.03 -12.88 8.80
CA PRO A 94 -9.97 -13.24 9.86
C PRO A 94 -10.24 -12.11 10.87
N GLY A 95 -9.21 -11.37 11.27
CA GLY A 95 -9.35 -10.24 12.19
C GLY A 95 -10.12 -9.07 11.56
N PHE A 96 -9.97 -8.84 10.26
CA PHE A 96 -10.76 -7.87 9.50
C PHE A 96 -12.24 -8.24 9.40
N LEU A 97 -12.53 -9.54 9.23
CA LEU A 97 -13.90 -10.07 9.24
C LEU A 97 -14.56 -9.97 10.62
N ASN A 98 -13.78 -9.77 11.68
CA ASN A 98 -14.29 -9.36 12.98
C ASN A 98 -14.50 -7.84 13.02
N ARG A 99 -15.73 -7.40 12.67
CA ARG A 99 -16.13 -6.00 12.58
C ARG A 99 -15.84 -5.21 13.88
N PRO A 100 -15.34 -3.97 13.78
CA PRO A 100 -15.24 -3.05 14.92
C PRO A 100 -16.61 -2.79 15.56
N ALA A 101 -16.66 -2.75 16.90
CA ALA A 101 -17.90 -2.60 17.67
C ALA A 101 -18.78 -1.40 17.23
N HIS A 102 -18.14 -0.29 16.84
CA HIS A 102 -18.81 0.95 16.44
C HIS A 102 -19.36 0.95 15.00
N SER A 103 -18.94 0.02 14.15
CA SER A 103 -19.39 -0.05 12.75
C SER A 103 -20.67 -0.85 12.63
N LYS A 104 -21.61 -0.50 11.74
CA LYS A 104 -22.79 -1.33 11.42
C LYS A 104 -22.66 -2.09 10.09
N MET A 105 -21.54 -1.93 9.40
CA MET A 105 -21.31 -2.52 8.08
C MET A 105 -21.14 -4.03 8.17
N ASN A 106 -21.73 -4.79 7.25
CA ASN A 106 -21.48 -6.23 7.17
C ASN A 106 -20.00 -6.50 6.83
N PRO A 107 -19.24 -7.27 7.65
CA PRO A 107 -17.83 -7.58 7.40
C PRO A 107 -17.56 -8.16 6.02
N LYS A 108 -18.44 -9.06 5.54
CA LYS A 108 -18.32 -9.67 4.21
C LYS A 108 -18.44 -8.61 3.11
N ALA A 109 -19.38 -7.67 3.25
CA ALA A 109 -19.53 -6.57 2.30
C ALA A 109 -18.32 -5.61 2.34
N ALA A 110 -17.71 -5.42 3.51
CA ALA A 110 -16.51 -4.59 3.66
C ALA A 110 -15.32 -5.18 2.89
N ILE A 111 -15.00 -6.46 3.14
CA ILE A 111 -13.88 -7.11 2.44
C ILE A 111 -14.16 -7.24 0.94
N CYS A 112 -15.39 -7.57 0.52
CA CYS A 112 -15.75 -7.62 -0.90
C CYS A 112 -15.57 -6.26 -1.59
N SER A 113 -15.89 -5.15 -0.91
CA SER A 113 -15.65 -3.81 -1.46
C SER A 113 -14.16 -3.54 -1.67
N LEU A 114 -13.32 -3.84 -0.67
CA LEU A 114 -11.87 -3.66 -0.78
C LEU A 114 -11.28 -4.48 -1.93
N LEU A 115 -11.64 -5.76 -2.02
CA LEU A 115 -11.14 -6.64 -3.07
C LEU A 115 -11.66 -6.22 -4.45
N ALA A 116 -12.94 -5.82 -4.56
CA ALA A 116 -13.49 -5.32 -5.82
C ALA A 116 -12.75 -4.07 -6.30
N TRP A 117 -12.43 -3.14 -5.40
CA TRP A 117 -11.63 -1.96 -5.74
C TRP A 117 -10.18 -2.30 -6.04
N SER A 118 -9.60 -3.27 -5.33
CA SER A 118 -8.26 -3.75 -5.63
C SER A 118 -8.13 -4.25 -7.07
N VAL A 119 -9.10 -5.05 -7.52
CA VAL A 119 -9.16 -5.56 -8.90
C VAL A 119 -9.47 -4.43 -9.89
N ARG A 120 -10.49 -3.61 -9.61
CA ARG A 120 -10.98 -2.57 -10.53
C ARG A 120 -9.94 -1.49 -10.81
N TYR A 121 -9.25 -1.02 -9.78
CA TYR A 121 -8.28 0.07 -9.87
C TYR A 121 -6.85 -0.46 -10.02
N ARG A 122 -6.65 -1.78 -9.99
CA ARG A 122 -5.33 -2.45 -10.02
C ARG A 122 -4.38 -1.97 -8.92
N VAL A 123 -4.95 -1.66 -7.75
CA VAL A 123 -4.22 -1.26 -6.53
C VAL A 123 -4.30 -2.44 -5.55
N PRO A 124 -3.24 -3.23 -5.37
CA PRO A 124 -3.26 -4.36 -4.44
C PRO A 124 -3.64 -3.93 -3.02
N VAL A 125 -4.44 -4.77 -2.36
CA VAL A 125 -4.77 -4.62 -0.94
C VAL A 125 -4.13 -5.78 -0.19
N PHE A 126 -3.19 -5.47 0.71
CA PHE A 126 -2.50 -6.45 1.54
C PHE A 126 -3.02 -6.41 2.97
N PHE A 127 -3.31 -7.58 3.54
CA PHE A 127 -3.64 -7.75 4.96
C PHE A 127 -2.38 -8.23 5.67
N ALA A 128 -1.74 -7.34 6.42
CA ALA A 128 -0.40 -7.58 6.95
C ALA A 128 -0.39 -8.11 8.39
N GLY A 129 -1.55 -8.36 8.99
CA GLY A 129 -1.63 -8.87 10.36
C GLY A 129 -1.57 -7.75 11.39
N ASP A 130 -0.39 -7.39 11.85
CA ASP A 130 -0.20 -6.33 12.84
C ASP A 130 0.60 -5.16 12.29
N ARG A 131 0.80 -4.16 13.14
CA ARG A 131 1.52 -2.92 12.81
C ARG A 131 2.97 -3.17 12.37
N ASP A 132 3.67 -4.08 13.03
CA ASP A 132 5.09 -4.32 12.75
C ASP A 132 5.28 -5.05 11.43
N HIS A 133 4.42 -6.02 11.15
CA HIS A 133 4.39 -6.71 9.88
C HIS A 133 3.92 -5.80 8.75
N ALA A 134 2.93 -4.93 8.99
CA ALA A 134 2.49 -3.93 8.02
C ALA A 134 3.61 -2.96 7.65
N ARG A 135 4.37 -2.47 8.63
CA ARG A 135 5.58 -1.67 8.41
C ARG A 135 6.61 -2.40 7.56
N ALA A 136 6.94 -3.65 7.93
CA ALA A 136 7.93 -4.44 7.21
C ALA A 136 7.50 -4.70 5.75
N LEU A 137 6.21 -4.99 5.54
CA LEU A 137 5.64 -5.17 4.21
C LEU A 137 5.68 -3.86 3.40
N THR A 138 5.28 -2.73 3.99
CA THR A 138 5.36 -1.41 3.35
C THR A 138 6.78 -1.13 2.86
N TYR A 139 7.80 -1.31 3.72
CA TYR A 139 9.20 -1.16 3.32
C TYR A 139 9.55 -2.10 2.17
N LYS A 140 9.18 -3.38 2.28
CA LYS A 140 9.55 -4.39 1.28
C LYS A 140 8.91 -4.12 -0.08
N LEU A 141 7.66 -3.66 -0.12
CA LEU A 141 6.99 -3.29 -1.37
C LEU A 141 7.69 -2.11 -2.06
N LEU A 142 8.05 -1.07 -1.30
CA LEU A 142 8.81 0.07 -1.82
C LEU A 142 10.20 -0.37 -2.30
N GLU A 143 10.89 -1.21 -1.53
CA GLU A 143 12.18 -1.77 -1.94
C GLU A 143 12.07 -2.61 -3.22
N MET A 144 11.03 -3.43 -3.37
CA MET A 144 10.84 -4.21 -4.60
C MET A 144 10.54 -3.30 -5.79
N PHE A 145 9.68 -2.31 -5.62
CA PHE A 145 9.46 -1.31 -6.67
C PHE A 145 10.76 -0.63 -7.08
N TRP A 146 11.57 -0.21 -6.11
CA TRP A 146 12.89 0.36 -6.38
C TRP A 146 13.74 -0.59 -7.22
N ARG A 147 13.87 -1.86 -6.81
CA ARG A 147 14.72 -2.83 -7.52
C ARG A 147 14.27 -3.09 -8.96
N TYR A 148 12.97 -3.18 -9.19
CA TYR A 148 12.39 -3.52 -10.49
C TYR A 148 12.08 -2.28 -11.36
N ARG A 149 12.33 -1.06 -10.86
CA ARG A 149 12.11 0.16 -11.65
C ARG A 149 13.04 0.16 -12.87
N GLY A 150 12.48 0.11 -14.07
CA GLY A 150 13.25 0.03 -15.32
C GLY A 150 13.23 -1.35 -15.99
N GLU A 151 12.75 -2.39 -15.30
CA GLU A 151 12.32 -3.61 -15.98
C GLU A 151 10.95 -3.31 -16.62
N GLY A 152 10.89 -3.28 -17.96
CA GLY A 152 9.63 -3.20 -18.67
C GLY A 152 8.72 -4.36 -18.27
N PRO A 153 7.37 -4.22 -18.32
CA PRO A 153 6.50 -5.36 -18.10
C PRO A 153 6.96 -6.48 -19.03
N HIS A 154 7.25 -7.68 -18.47
CA HIS A 154 7.62 -8.85 -19.26
C HIS A 154 6.73 -8.86 -20.50
N GLU A 155 7.34 -8.67 -21.68
CA GLU A 155 6.63 -8.78 -22.94
C GLU A 155 5.94 -10.14 -22.88
N ARG A 156 4.62 -10.12 -22.68
CA ARG A 156 3.83 -11.31 -22.92
C ARG A 156 3.97 -11.50 -24.41
N SER A 157 4.89 -12.38 -24.80
CA SER A 157 4.96 -12.90 -26.15
C SER A 157 3.55 -13.33 -26.49
N ALA A 158 2.88 -12.52 -27.31
CA ALA A 158 1.61 -12.87 -27.87
C ALA A 158 1.91 -14.02 -28.84
N SER A 159 1.59 -15.23 -28.41
CA SER A 159 1.40 -16.40 -29.27
C SER A 159 -0.07 -16.74 -29.29
#